data_AF-A0A9E2F709-F1
#
_entry.id   AF-A0A9E2F709-F1
#
_cell.length_a   1.000
_cell.length_b   1.000
_cell.length_c   1.000
_cell.angle_alpha   90.00
_cell.angle_beta   90.00
_cell.angle_gamma   90.00
#
_symmetry.space_group_name_H-M   'P 1'
#
loop_
_entity.id
_entity.type
_entity.pdbx_description
1 polymer ?
#
loop_
_entity_poly.entity_id
_entity_poly.type
_entity_poly.pdbx_seq_one_letter_code
_entity_poly.pdbx_strand_id
1 'polypeptide(L)'
;MKYNQLKGKIGFKIDIQKDRVNLITAENEITAYWDKETLKNYFERKLPKLLYVKAGTKGSGSNEEFWFSEAWLLSGFDFDSFVQLLKEGTILVDIRIGQYPDGRTHDHGTGFRVFPDKLDLCFSHRERIM
;
A
#
# COMPACT_ATOMS: atom_id res chain seq x y z
N MET A 1 -3.50 9.76 -12.85
CA MET A 1 -2.90 8.41 -12.88
C MET A 1 -3.00 7.79 -14.26
N LYS A 2 -2.13 6.83 -14.59
CA LYS A 2 -2.22 6.03 -15.82
C LYS A 2 -2.98 4.73 -15.53
N TYR A 3 -3.63 4.17 -16.55
CA TYR A 3 -4.16 2.81 -16.47
C TYR A 3 -3.01 1.81 -16.32
N ASN A 4 -3.22 0.75 -15.55
CA ASN A 4 -2.32 -0.39 -15.59
C ASN A 4 -2.55 -1.20 -16.88
N GLN A 5 -1.63 -2.12 -17.15
CA GLN A 5 -1.77 -3.07 -18.25
C GLN A 5 -1.75 -4.48 -17.70
N LEU A 6 -2.67 -5.31 -18.18
CA LEU A 6 -2.72 -6.73 -17.87
C LEU A 6 -2.58 -7.50 -19.19
N LYS A 7 -1.47 -8.22 -19.36
CA LYS A 7 -1.16 -8.98 -20.60
C LYS A 7 -1.32 -8.13 -21.88
N GLY A 8 -0.84 -6.88 -21.85
CA GLY A 8 -0.89 -5.95 -22.98
C GLY A 8 -2.25 -5.27 -23.21
N LYS A 9 -3.28 -5.58 -22.40
CA LYS A 9 -4.57 -4.88 -22.43
C LYS A 9 -4.64 -3.81 -21.36
N ILE A 10 -5.31 -2.70 -21.66
CA ILE A 10 -5.63 -1.67 -20.67
C ILE A 10 -6.50 -2.30 -19.59
N GLY A 11 -6.11 -2.12 -18.33
CA GLY A 11 -6.85 -2.61 -17.18
C GLY A 11 -7.55 -1.47 -16.44
N PHE A 12 -7.23 -1.35 -15.16
CA PHE A 12 -7.84 -0.41 -14.22
C PHE A 12 -6.96 0.81 -13.96
N LYS A 13 -7.59 1.86 -13.45
CA LYS A 13 -6.95 3.06 -12.92
C LYS A 13 -7.64 3.44 -11.61
N ILE A 14 -6.89 4.06 -10.71
CA ILE A 14 -7.48 4.71 -9.55
C ILE A 14 -7.94 6.13 -9.93
N ASP A 15 -9.19 6.43 -9.62
CA ASP A 15 -9.80 7.76 -9.71
C ASP A 15 -10.16 8.24 -8.30
N ILE A 16 -9.70 9.44 -7.92
CA ILE A 16 -9.89 9.94 -6.57
C ILE A 16 -10.83 11.12 -6.62
N GLN A 17 -12.03 10.92 -6.07
CA GLN A 17 -13.06 11.94 -5.97
C GLN A 17 -13.07 12.54 -4.56
N LYS A 18 -14.08 13.38 -4.26
CA LYS A 18 -14.17 14.06 -2.96
C LYS A 18 -14.13 13.07 -1.79
N ASP A 19 -15.02 12.09 -1.80
CA ASP A 19 -15.25 11.20 -0.66
C ASP A 19 -14.80 9.75 -0.91
N ARG A 20 -14.33 9.45 -2.13
CA ARG A 20 -14.02 8.07 -2.56
C ARG A 20 -12.68 7.92 -3.28
N VAL A 21 -12.10 6.74 -3.14
CA VAL A 21 -11.06 6.20 -4.00
C VAL A 21 -11.72 5.14 -4.88
N ASN A 22 -11.87 5.40 -6.17
CA ASN A 22 -12.56 4.54 -7.11
C ASN A 22 -11.56 3.72 -7.92
N LEU A 23 -11.92 2.48 -8.22
CA LEU A 23 -11.30 1.65 -9.25
C LEU A 23 -12.15 1.76 -10.51
N ILE A 24 -11.56 2.23 -11.61
CA ILE A 24 -12.29 2.46 -12.86
C ILE A 24 -11.70 1.71 -14.05
N THR A 25 -12.54 1.35 -15.02
CA THR A 25 -12.14 0.77 -16.31
C THR A 25 -11.72 1.85 -17.32
N ALA A 26 -11.26 1.42 -18.50
CA ALA A 26 -10.92 2.29 -19.61
C ALA A 26 -12.13 3.11 -20.10
N GLU A 27 -13.33 2.57 -19.94
CA GLU A 27 -14.62 3.18 -20.30
C GLU A 27 -15.15 4.14 -19.20
N ASN A 28 -14.36 4.37 -18.14
CA ASN A 28 -14.74 5.15 -16.95
C ASN A 28 -15.88 4.54 -16.12
N GLU A 29 -16.11 3.24 -16.22
CA GLU A 29 -17.03 2.53 -15.32
C GLU A 29 -16.38 2.37 -13.94
N ILE A 30 -17.12 2.67 -12.87
CA ILE A 30 -16.68 2.41 -11.49
C ILE A 30 -17.00 0.96 -11.13
N THR A 31 -15.96 0.14 -10.99
CA THR A 31 -16.12 -1.29 -10.67
C THR A 31 -16.05 -1.58 -9.17
N ALA A 32 -15.34 -0.74 -8.42
CA ALA A 32 -15.23 -0.81 -6.97
C ALA A 32 -14.82 0.56 -6.40
N TYR A 33 -15.04 0.76 -5.11
CA TYR A 33 -14.58 1.96 -4.42
C TYR A 33 -14.28 1.69 -2.94
N TRP A 34 -13.49 2.58 -2.36
CA TRP A 34 -13.31 2.72 -0.92
C TRP A 34 -13.74 4.11 -0.49
N ASP A 35 -14.60 4.19 0.53
CA ASP A 35 -14.92 5.46 1.17
C ASP A 35 -13.69 5.97 1.93
N LYS A 36 -13.34 7.24 1.72
CA LYS A 36 -12.15 7.85 2.34
C LYS A 36 -12.26 7.91 3.85
N GLU A 37 -13.46 8.15 4.39
CA GLU A 37 -13.69 8.16 5.83
C GLU A 37 -13.38 6.78 6.44
N THR A 38 -13.84 5.71 5.79
CA THR A 38 -13.50 4.34 6.19
C THR A 38 -11.98 4.13 6.16
N LEU A 39 -11.31 4.47 5.06
CA LEU A 39 -9.85 4.35 4.97
C LEU A 39 -9.14 5.12 6.08
N LYS A 40 -9.52 6.39 6.30
CA LYS A 40 -8.97 7.26 7.34
C LYS A 40 -9.06 6.61 8.71
N ASN A 41 -10.26 6.18 9.10
CA ASN A 41 -10.51 5.54 10.40
C ASN A 41 -9.66 4.28 10.60
N TYR A 42 -9.50 3.45 9.58
CA TYR A 42 -8.66 2.25 9.66
C TYR A 42 -7.17 2.56 9.74
N PHE A 43 -6.67 3.51 8.95
CA PHE A 43 -5.26 3.89 8.96
C PHE A 43 -4.86 4.59 10.26
N GLU A 44 -5.64 5.57 10.73
CA GLU A 44 -5.34 6.30 11.97
C GLU A 44 -5.39 5.37 13.19
N ARG A 45 -6.30 4.40 13.22
CA ARG A 45 -6.34 3.37 14.27
C ARG A 45 -5.14 2.43 14.21
N LYS A 46 -4.66 2.08 13.02
CA LYS A 46 -3.58 1.09 12.81
C LYS A 46 -2.18 1.71 12.91
N LEU A 47 -2.03 2.98 12.55
CA LEU A 47 -0.75 3.68 12.41
C LEU A 47 -0.57 4.86 13.38
N PRO A 48 -0.95 4.77 14.67
CA PRO A 48 -0.67 5.85 15.61
C PRO A 48 0.85 6.02 15.82
N LYS A 49 1.58 4.90 15.83
CA LYS A 49 3.04 4.79 15.79
C LYS A 49 3.43 3.53 15.04
N LEU A 50 4.50 3.60 14.27
CA LEU A 50 5.02 2.47 13.49
C LEU A 50 6.52 2.32 13.76
N LEU A 51 6.93 1.13 14.21
CA LEU A 51 8.33 0.76 14.24
C LEU A 51 8.74 0.18 12.88
N TYR A 52 9.50 0.94 12.12
CA TYR A 52 10.00 0.53 10.81
C TYR A 52 11.43 -0.02 10.93
N VAL A 53 11.56 -1.33 10.76
CA VAL A 53 12.84 -2.06 10.88
C VAL A 53 13.31 -2.50 9.51
N LYS A 54 14.59 -2.26 9.22
CA LYS A 54 15.26 -2.78 8.02
C LYS A 54 16.16 -3.94 8.40
N ALA A 55 16.21 -4.93 7.53
CA ALA A 55 17.08 -6.08 7.67
C ALA A 55 17.85 -6.33 6.38
N GLY A 56 19.14 -6.65 6.52
CA GLY A 56 19.89 -7.33 5.47
C GLY A 56 19.53 -8.81 5.49
N THR A 57 19.60 -9.47 4.33
CA THR A 57 19.35 -10.93 4.23
C THR A 57 20.58 -11.65 3.70
N LYS A 58 20.71 -12.92 4.09
CA LYS A 58 21.76 -13.82 3.59
C LYS A 58 21.19 -15.22 3.41
N GLY A 59 21.55 -15.88 2.31
CA GLY A 59 21.04 -17.22 1.98
C GLY A 59 19.68 -17.18 1.29
N SER A 60 18.99 -18.32 1.27
CA SER A 60 17.66 -18.48 0.67
C SER A 60 16.94 -19.71 1.21
N GLY A 61 15.63 -19.79 0.97
CA GLY A 61 14.81 -20.93 1.39
C GLY A 61 14.60 -20.98 2.90
N SER A 62 14.58 -22.19 3.47
CA SER A 62 14.32 -22.39 4.90
C SER A 62 15.43 -21.87 5.83
N ASN A 63 16.62 -21.61 5.29
CA ASN A 63 17.80 -21.20 6.04
C ASN A 63 18.20 -19.74 5.76
N GLU A 64 17.27 -18.92 5.25
CA GLU A 64 17.51 -17.49 5.07
C GLU A 64 17.72 -16.81 6.44
N GLU A 65 18.82 -16.06 6.55
CA GLU A 65 19.21 -15.32 7.75
C GLU A 65 18.83 -13.85 7.59
N PHE A 66 18.32 -13.22 8.65
CA PHE A 66 17.92 -11.81 8.68
C PHE A 66 18.72 -11.04 9.73
N TRP A 67 19.49 -10.03 9.32
CA TRP A 67 20.21 -9.14 10.22
C TRP A 67 19.49 -7.79 10.30
N PHE A 68 18.76 -7.57 11.40
CA PHE A 68 18.08 -6.31 11.70
C PHE A 68 19.10 -5.25 12.14
N SER A 69 19.43 -4.32 11.26
CA SER A 69 20.55 -3.39 11.43
C SER A 69 20.14 -1.93 11.62
N GLU A 70 18.88 -1.59 11.35
CA GLU A 70 18.39 -0.21 11.40
C GLU A 70 16.91 -0.19 11.81
N ALA A 71 16.53 0.73 12.70
CA ALA A 71 15.15 0.89 13.14
C ALA A 71 14.74 2.35 13.31
N TRP A 72 13.52 2.67 12.91
CA TRP A 72 12.92 4.00 12.99
C TRP A 72 11.57 3.97 13.66
N LEU A 73 11.32 4.88 14.58
CA LEU A 73 10.00 5.16 15.09
C LEU A 73 9.36 6.26 14.23
N LEU A 74 8.29 5.89 13.52
CA LEU A 74 7.45 6.80 12.73
C LEU A 74 6.18 7.11 13.53
N SER A 75 5.76 8.37 13.56
CA SER A 75 4.52 8.79 14.22
C SER A 75 3.91 10.02 13.57
N GLY A 76 2.64 10.30 13.93
CA GLY A 76 1.88 11.37 13.30
C GLY A 76 1.50 11.02 11.86
N PHE A 77 0.85 9.86 11.68
CA PHE A 77 0.31 9.49 10.37
C PHE A 77 -0.67 10.55 9.88
N ASP A 78 -0.51 10.98 8.62
CA ASP A 78 -1.36 11.96 7.96
C ASP A 78 -2.11 11.31 6.78
N PHE A 79 -3.44 11.22 6.93
CA PHE A 79 -4.30 10.66 5.90
C PHE A 79 -4.36 11.53 4.64
N ASP A 80 -4.22 12.85 4.76
CA ASP A 80 -4.24 13.74 3.59
C ASP A 80 -2.96 13.55 2.76
N SER A 81 -1.81 13.42 3.41
CA SER A 81 -0.56 12.98 2.76
C SER A 81 -0.71 11.63 2.08
N PHE A 82 -1.35 10.63 2.72
CA PHE A 82 -1.66 9.35 2.09
C PHE A 82 -2.47 9.51 0.79
N VAL A 83 -3.56 10.30 0.81
CA VAL A 83 -4.39 10.54 -0.38
C VAL A 83 -3.59 11.26 -1.47
N GLN A 84 -2.73 12.20 -1.10
CA GLN A 84 -1.89 12.92 -2.04
C GLN A 84 -0.85 12.00 -2.70
N LEU A 85 -0.14 11.19 -1.92
CA LEU A 85 0.83 10.21 -2.43
C LEU A 85 0.16 9.14 -3.29
N LEU A 86 -1.09 8.78 -2.99
CA LEU A 86 -1.90 7.93 -3.85
C LEU A 86 -2.16 8.63 -5.19
N LYS A 87 -2.63 9.89 -5.20
CA LYS A 87 -2.87 10.70 -6.43
C LYS A 87 -1.64 10.76 -7.34
N GLU A 88 -0.46 10.91 -6.74
CA GLU A 88 0.83 11.00 -7.42
C GLU A 88 1.35 9.65 -7.94
N GLY A 89 0.77 8.54 -7.50
CA GLY A 89 1.23 7.19 -7.83
C GLY A 89 2.46 6.75 -7.04
N THR A 90 2.77 7.43 -5.94
CA THR A 90 3.79 6.99 -4.97
C THR A 90 3.26 5.84 -4.13
N ILE A 91 2.00 5.93 -3.68
CA ILE A 91 1.25 4.81 -3.12
C ILE A 91 0.47 4.15 -4.25
N LEU A 92 0.46 2.82 -4.27
CA LEU A 92 -0.24 2.01 -5.26
C LEU A 92 -1.29 1.13 -4.58
N VAL A 93 -2.39 0.89 -5.29
CA VAL A 93 -3.40 -0.10 -4.90
C VAL A 93 -3.06 -1.44 -5.57
N ASP A 94 -2.92 -2.48 -4.76
CA ASP A 94 -2.51 -3.82 -5.16
C ASP A 94 -3.67 -4.79 -4.90
N ILE A 95 -4.33 -5.25 -5.97
CA ILE A 95 -5.41 -6.25 -5.92
C ILE A 95 -4.76 -7.63 -5.91
N ARG A 96 -4.87 -8.34 -4.78
CA ARG A 96 -4.10 -9.56 -4.50
C ARG A 96 -4.99 -10.79 -4.40
N ILE A 97 -5.76 -11.02 -5.48
CA ILE A 97 -6.62 -12.19 -5.63
C ILE A 97 -5.83 -13.22 -6.46
N GLY A 98 -5.48 -14.33 -5.82
CA GLY A 98 -4.79 -15.46 -6.43
C GLY A 98 -5.57 -16.76 -6.24
N GLN A 99 -4.84 -17.86 -6.36
CA GLN A 99 -5.37 -19.21 -6.19
C GLN A 99 -4.41 -20.03 -5.34
N TYR A 100 -4.94 -20.85 -4.44
CA TYR A 100 -4.15 -21.88 -3.76
C TYR A 100 -3.74 -22.99 -4.75
N PRO A 101 -2.70 -23.78 -4.44
CA PRO A 101 -2.29 -24.90 -5.29
C PRO A 101 -3.41 -25.93 -5.59
N ASP A 102 -4.41 -26.02 -4.71
CA ASP A 102 -5.57 -26.90 -4.85
C ASP A 102 -6.71 -26.31 -5.70
N GLY A 103 -6.53 -25.12 -6.27
CA GLY A 103 -7.52 -24.48 -7.13
C GLY A 103 -8.52 -23.58 -6.40
N ARG A 104 -8.50 -23.50 -5.06
CA ARG A 104 -9.39 -22.58 -4.33
C ARG A 104 -8.97 -21.13 -4.51
N THR A 105 -9.94 -20.22 -4.62
CA THR A 105 -9.68 -18.78 -4.67
C THR A 105 -9.04 -18.32 -3.36
N HIS A 106 -8.02 -17.47 -3.46
CA HIS A 106 -7.33 -16.90 -2.31
C HIS A 106 -7.25 -15.38 -2.45
N ASP A 107 -8.04 -14.68 -1.64
CA ASP A 107 -7.94 -13.22 -1.54
C ASP A 107 -7.07 -12.84 -0.34
N HIS A 108 -5.89 -12.27 -0.60
CA HIS A 108 -5.00 -11.74 0.43
C HIS A 108 -5.45 -10.37 0.98
N GLY A 109 -6.55 -9.83 0.46
CA GLY A 109 -7.04 -8.48 0.68
C GLY A 109 -6.28 -7.46 -0.18
N THR A 110 -6.96 -6.39 -0.58
CA THR A 110 -6.33 -5.28 -1.30
C THR A 110 -5.27 -4.59 -0.43
N GLY A 111 -4.07 -4.37 -0.98
CA GLY A 111 -2.99 -3.67 -0.30
C GLY A 111 -2.84 -2.24 -0.81
N PHE A 112 -2.69 -1.28 0.10
CA PHE A 112 -2.11 0.03 -0.23
C PHE A 112 -0.61 -0.06 0.07
N ARG A 113 0.21 0.08 -0.98
CA ARG A 113 1.64 -0.23 -0.92
C ARG A 113 2.47 0.95 -1.37
N VAL A 114 3.65 1.09 -0.79
CA VAL A 114 4.60 2.16 -1.07
C VAL A 114 6.01 1.56 -1.09
N PHE A 115 6.92 2.18 -1.84
CA PHE A 115 8.32 1.78 -1.78
C PHE A 115 8.93 2.05 -0.40
N PRO A 116 9.86 1.21 0.08
CA PRO A 116 10.40 1.31 1.43
C PRO A 116 11.03 2.68 1.77
N ASP A 117 11.67 3.33 0.80
CA ASP A 117 12.30 4.64 0.90
C ASP A 117 11.32 5.82 0.94
N LYS A 118 10.02 5.54 0.78
CA LYS A 118 8.94 6.54 0.75
C LYS A 118 7.88 6.32 1.84
N LEU A 119 8.05 5.31 2.69
CA LEU A 119 7.07 4.94 3.71
C LEU A 119 6.86 6.05 4.75
N ASP A 120 7.92 6.77 5.06
CA ASP A 120 7.93 7.88 6.02
C ASP A 120 7.20 9.13 5.52
N LEU A 121 6.91 9.26 4.22
CA LEU A 121 6.20 10.41 3.66
C LEU A 121 4.75 10.54 4.18
N CYS A 122 4.18 9.49 4.75
CA CYS A 122 2.87 9.55 5.42
C CYS A 122 2.95 9.96 6.90
N PHE A 123 4.13 10.27 7.45
CA PHE A 123 4.34 10.50 8.88
C PHE A 123 5.04 11.84 9.12
N SER A 124 4.58 12.61 10.09
CA SER A 124 5.18 13.90 10.44
C SER A 124 6.47 13.80 11.26
N HIS A 125 6.69 12.66 11.92
CA HIS A 125 7.85 12.44 12.79
C HIS A 125 8.57 11.16 12.46
N ARG A 126 9.90 11.24 12.45
CA ARG A 126 10.81 10.12 12.19
C ARG A 126 12.01 10.21 13.13
N GLU A 127 12.15 9.21 13.99
CA GLU A 127 13.23 9.09 14.97
C GLU A 127 14.02 7.81 14.71
N ARG A 128 15.35 7.90 14.67
CA ARG A 128 16.21 6.71 14.60
C ARG A 128 16.36 6.13 16.00
N ILE A 129 16.12 4.84 16.16
CA ILE A 129 16.27 4.17 17.45
C ILE A 129 17.34 3.07 17.47
N MET A 130 17.88 2.70 16.30
CA MET A 130 19.01 1.79 16.09
C MET A 130 19.76 2.15 14.79
#